data_AF-A0A1V4AWC1-F1
#
_entry.id   AF-A0A1V4AWC1-F1
#
_cell.length_a   1.000
_cell.length_b   1.000
_cell.length_c   1.000
_cell.angle_alpha   90.00
_cell.angle_beta   90.00
_cell.angle_gamma   90.00
#
_symmetry.space_group_name_H-M   'P 1'
#
loop_
_entity.id
_entity.type
_entity.pdbx_description
1 polymer ?
#
loop_
_entity_poly.entity_id
_entity_poly.type
_entity_poly.pdbx_seq_one_letter_code
_entity_poly.pdbx_strand_id
1 'polypeptide(L)'
;MLDKMRFRGIDYLVGTPKGHLSHVEKPLLEQTWMQARKSVRVKILQQEPEFSVSVESHDRVAKERSMRRRRLRRLWASLHELRNRKSITRDELLLHIGALKKEAGRDFGLVRISLPNPQEPVNEHTFHFSLDRKRLR
;
A
#
# COMPACT_ATOMS: atom_id res chain seq x y z
N MET A 1 11.86 -16.62 25.34
CA MET A 1 10.48 -17.16 25.24
C MET A 1 10.40 -18.20 24.14
N LEU A 2 10.81 -17.84 22.91
CA LEU A 2 10.87 -18.74 21.75
C LEU A 2 11.77 -19.97 21.97
N ASP A 3 12.94 -19.81 22.60
CA ASP A 3 13.82 -20.94 22.97
C ASP A 3 13.14 -21.95 23.90
N LYS A 4 12.33 -21.46 24.84
CA LYS A 4 11.57 -22.31 25.77
C LYS A 4 10.48 -23.10 25.02
N MET A 5 9.86 -22.51 24.00
CA MET A 5 8.87 -23.19 23.16
C MET A 5 9.53 -24.27 22.28
N ARG A 6 10.69 -23.96 21.70
CA ARG A 6 11.50 -24.95 20.94
C ARG A 6 11.94 -26.13 21.79
N PHE A 7 12.44 -25.86 23.00
CA PHE A 7 12.83 -26.91 23.95
C PHE A 7 11.66 -27.86 24.29
N ARG A 8 10.42 -27.37 24.20
CA ARG A 8 9.19 -28.15 24.44
C ARG A 8 8.65 -28.83 23.17
N GLY A 9 9.34 -28.75 22.04
CA GLY A 9 8.90 -29.32 20.76
C GLY A 9 7.67 -28.64 20.16
N ILE A 10 7.46 -27.35 20.45
CA ILE A 10 6.32 -26.58 19.93
C ILE A 10 6.76 -25.78 18.70
N ASP A 11 6.11 -26.03 17.57
CA ASP A 11 6.26 -25.22 16.36
C ASP A 11 5.42 -23.94 16.45
N TYR A 12 5.99 -22.81 16.04
CA TYR A 12 5.30 -21.53 16.04
C TYR A 12 5.65 -20.71 14.80
N LEU A 13 4.68 -19.89 14.37
CA LEU A 13 4.86 -18.93 13.29
C LEU A 13 5.08 -17.54 13.88
N VAL A 14 6.21 -16.92 13.53
CA VAL A 14 6.53 -15.54 13.90
C VAL A 14 6.83 -14.72 12.65
N GLY A 15 6.63 -13.41 12.76
CA GLY A 15 7.10 -12.49 11.73
C GLY A 15 8.62 -12.35 11.79
N THR A 16 9.28 -12.28 10.63
CA THR A 16 10.72 -12.03 10.55
C THR A 16 11.03 -10.62 11.09
N PRO A 17 11.94 -10.49 12.07
CA PRO A 17 12.36 -9.17 12.56
C PRO A 17 12.94 -8.31 11.44
N LYS A 18 12.66 -7.01 11.43
CA LYS A 18 13.07 -6.10 10.34
C LYS A 18 14.57 -6.15 10.03
N GLY A 19 15.42 -6.22 11.06
CA GLY A 19 16.88 -6.34 10.90
C GLY A 19 17.35 -7.67 10.32
N HIS A 20 16.53 -8.71 10.40
CA HIS A 20 16.82 -10.05 9.86
C HIS A 20 16.34 -10.23 8.42
N LEU A 21 15.46 -9.34 7.92
CA LEU A 21 14.95 -9.42 6.54
C LEU A 21 16.08 -9.45 5.51
N SER A 22 17.10 -8.59 5.66
CA SER A 22 18.23 -8.52 4.74
C SER A 22 19.02 -9.83 4.61
N HIS A 23 18.98 -10.69 5.64
CA HIS A 23 19.68 -11.97 5.66
C HIS A 23 18.91 -13.07 4.91
N VAL A 24 17.57 -13.01 4.92
CA VAL A 24 16.72 -14.06 4.36
C VAL A 24 16.12 -13.69 3.01
N GLU A 25 16.02 -12.40 2.69
CA GLU A 25 15.34 -11.91 1.50
C GLU A 25 16.03 -12.38 0.20
N LYS A 26 17.34 -12.17 0.07
CA LYS A 26 18.08 -12.59 -1.14
C LYS A 26 18.02 -14.11 -1.34
N PRO A 27 18.35 -14.96 -0.35
CA PRO A 27 18.30 -16.40 -0.55
C PRO A 27 16.87 -16.91 -0.82
N LEU A 28 15.84 -16.30 -0.21
CA LEU A 28 14.43 -16.63 -0.52
C LEU A 28 14.07 -16.30 -1.97
N LEU A 29 14.57 -15.20 -2.53
CA LEU A 29 14.30 -14.83 -3.92
C LEU A 29 14.82 -15.86 -4.92
N GLU A 30 15.89 -16.57 -4.58
CA GLU A 30 16.49 -17.64 -5.39
C GLU A 30 15.71 -18.96 -5.31
N GLN A 31 14.87 -19.15 -4.28
CA GLN A 31 14.07 -20.38 -4.13
C GLN A 31 12.94 -20.47 -5.16
N THR A 32 12.54 -21.70 -5.48
CA THR A 32 11.40 -21.95 -6.38
C THR A 32 10.08 -21.80 -5.63
N TRP A 33 9.07 -21.28 -6.32
CA TRP A 33 7.70 -21.24 -5.79
C TRP A 33 7.10 -22.63 -5.70
N MET A 34 6.59 -22.97 -4.53
CA MET A 34 5.86 -24.21 -4.24
C MET A 34 4.39 -23.91 -3.98
N GLN A 35 3.48 -24.72 -4.53
CA GLN A 35 2.06 -24.58 -4.26
C GLN A 35 1.73 -25.20 -2.89
N ALA A 36 1.35 -24.38 -1.91
CA ALA A 36 0.98 -24.88 -0.57
C ALA A 36 -0.53 -25.16 -0.46
N ARG A 37 -1.36 -24.29 -1.06
CA ARG A 37 -2.83 -24.42 -1.17
C ARG A 37 -3.30 -23.76 -2.45
N LYS A 38 -4.54 -24.01 -2.90
CA LYS A 38 -5.10 -23.46 -4.15
C LYS A 38 -4.77 -21.98 -4.43
N SER A 39 -4.87 -21.09 -3.45
CA SER A 39 -4.60 -19.63 -3.59
C SER A 39 -3.30 -19.16 -2.92
N VAL A 40 -2.47 -20.08 -2.43
CA VAL A 40 -1.26 -19.77 -1.65
C VAL A 40 -0.06 -20.52 -2.19
N ARG A 41 0.96 -19.76 -2.58
CA ARG A 41 2.29 -20.28 -2.93
C ARG A 41 3.33 -19.78 -1.94
N VAL A 42 4.36 -20.59 -1.74
CA VAL A 42 5.44 -20.32 -0.77
C VAL A 42 6.81 -20.54 -1.38
N LYS A 43 7.79 -19.81 -0.88
CA LYS A 43 9.22 -20.13 -1.03
C LYS A 43 9.75 -20.46 0.35
N ILE A 44 10.50 -21.55 0.47
CA ILE A 44 11.00 -22.04 1.75
C ILE A 44 12.52 -21.97 1.72
N LEU A 45 13.09 -21.35 2.76
CA LEU A 45 14.53 -21.33 3.01
C LEU A 45 14.77 -22.02 4.35
N GLN A 46 15.40 -23.20 4.32
CA GLN A 46 15.72 -23.95 5.53
C GLN A 46 16.99 -23.41 6.17
N GLN A 47 16.94 -23.09 7.46
CA GLN A 47 18.02 -22.45 8.22
C GLN A 47 18.03 -23.00 9.65
N GLU A 48 18.55 -24.21 9.85
CA GLU A 48 18.50 -24.88 11.16
C GLU A 48 18.94 -23.96 12.31
N PRO A 49 18.13 -23.81 13.38
CA PRO A 49 16.96 -24.63 13.75
C PRO A 49 15.58 -24.09 13.29
N GLU A 50 15.53 -23.15 12.34
CA GLU A 50 14.30 -22.52 11.86
C GLU A 50 14.19 -22.63 10.33
N PHE A 51 13.04 -22.25 9.77
CA PHE A 51 12.96 -22.03 8.33
C PHE A 51 12.15 -20.76 8.06
N SER A 52 12.61 -20.02 7.07
CA SER A 52 11.96 -18.79 6.62
C SER A 52 11.02 -19.13 5.47
N VAL A 53 9.82 -18.56 5.49
CA VAL A 53 8.81 -18.76 4.44
C VAL A 53 8.40 -17.41 3.86
N SER A 54 8.61 -17.24 2.55
CA SER A 54 7.97 -16.15 1.81
C SER A 54 6.62 -16.65 1.30
N VAL A 55 5.54 -15.96 1.66
CA VAL A 55 4.16 -16.37 1.38
C VAL A 55 3.51 -15.38 0.43
N GLU A 56 2.98 -15.88 -0.68
CA GLU A 56 2.10 -15.11 -1.56
C GLU A 56 0.70 -15.73 -1.57
N SER A 57 -0.28 -14.95 -1.08
CA SER A 57 -1.70 -15.31 -1.12
C SER A 57 -2.42 -14.45 -2.15
N HIS A 58 -3.04 -15.09 -3.13
CA HIS A 58 -3.83 -14.41 -4.15
C HIS A 58 -5.03 -13.68 -3.53
N ASP A 59 -5.66 -14.26 -2.51
CA ASP A 59 -6.77 -13.64 -1.79
C ASP A 59 -6.32 -12.39 -1.03
N ARG A 60 -5.14 -12.43 -0.41
CA ARG A 60 -4.55 -11.24 0.23
C ARG A 60 -4.26 -10.15 -0.79
N VAL A 61 -3.63 -10.50 -1.92
CA VAL A 61 -3.35 -9.55 -3.01
C VAL A 61 -4.65 -8.94 -3.55
N ALA A 62 -5.69 -9.74 -3.76
CA ALA A 62 -6.99 -9.27 -4.22
C ALA A 62 -7.64 -8.31 -3.22
N LYS A 63 -7.58 -8.62 -1.92
CA LYS A 63 -8.06 -7.75 -0.84
C LYS A 63 -7.29 -6.42 -0.81
N GLU A 64 -5.97 -6.45 -0.88
CA GLU A 64 -5.16 -5.21 -0.89
C GLU A 64 -5.43 -4.34 -2.11
N ARG A 65 -5.56 -4.97 -3.30
CA ARG A 65 -5.97 -4.27 -4.52
C ARG A 65 -7.38 -3.67 -4.40
N SER A 66 -8.35 -4.37 -3.80
CA SER A 66 -9.70 -3.84 -3.62
C SER A 66 -9.73 -2.65 -2.64
N MET A 67 -8.95 -2.73 -1.56
CA MET A 67 -8.77 -1.62 -0.62
C MET A 67 -8.12 -0.40 -1.28
N ARG A 68 -7.05 -0.60 -2.07
CA ARG A 68 -6.41 0.45 -2.87
C ARG A 68 -7.40 1.11 -3.83
N ARG A 69 -8.15 0.32 -4.60
CA ARG A 69 -9.19 0.84 -5.51
C ARG A 69 -10.26 1.63 -4.78
N ARG A 70 -10.73 1.17 -3.61
CA ARG A 70 -11.73 1.88 -2.81
C ARG A 70 -11.22 3.25 -2.38
N ARG A 71 -9.98 3.33 -1.85
CA ARG A 71 -9.36 4.61 -1.47
C ARG A 71 -9.20 5.55 -2.67
N LEU A 72 -8.74 5.04 -3.81
CA LEU A 72 -8.58 5.84 -5.03
C LEU A 72 -9.90 6.39 -5.56
N ARG A 73 -10.97 5.58 -5.60
CA ARG A 73 -12.30 6.07 -6.00
C ARG A 73 -12.79 7.17 -5.08
N ARG A 74 -12.58 7.02 -3.77
CA ARG A 74 -12.99 8.04 -2.79
C ARG A 74 -12.22 9.34 -3.02
N LEU A 75 -10.89 9.26 -3.14
CA LEU A 75 -10.05 10.42 -3.45
C LEU A 75 -10.52 11.11 -4.74
N TRP A 76 -10.74 10.33 -5.80
CA TRP A 76 -11.18 10.85 -7.09
C TRP A 76 -12.54 11.58 -7.01
N ALA A 77 -13.53 10.96 -6.35
CA ALA A 77 -14.84 11.57 -6.14
C ALA A 77 -14.73 12.88 -5.34
N SER A 78 -13.99 12.87 -4.22
CA SER A 78 -13.82 14.06 -3.39
C SER A 78 -13.09 15.20 -4.11
N LEU A 79 -12.12 14.90 -4.99
CA LEU A 79 -11.47 15.93 -5.81
C LEU A 79 -12.45 16.58 -6.80
N HIS A 80 -13.34 15.80 -7.41
CA HIS A 80 -14.40 16.34 -8.26
C HIS A 80 -15.41 17.16 -7.46
N GLU A 81 -15.81 16.71 -6.27
CA GLU A 81 -16.67 17.49 -5.38
C GLU A 81 -16.03 18.83 -5.03
N LEU A 82 -14.75 18.86 -4.66
CA LEU A 82 -14.03 20.10 -4.36
C LEU A 82 -13.97 21.03 -5.57
N ARG A 83 -13.76 20.50 -6.77
CA ARG A 83 -13.70 21.30 -8.01
C ARG A 83 -15.06 21.93 -8.36
N ASN A 84 -16.15 21.23 -8.06
CA ASN A 84 -17.51 21.66 -8.40
C ASN A 84 -18.16 22.54 -7.32
N ARG A 85 -17.47 22.81 -6.20
CA ARG A 85 -17.98 23.73 -5.17
C ARG A 85 -17.96 25.17 -5.69
N LYS A 86 -19.09 25.85 -5.58
CA LYS A 86 -19.29 27.22 -6.11
C LYS A 86 -18.37 28.28 -5.51
N SER A 87 -17.97 28.13 -4.24
CA SER A 87 -17.18 29.11 -3.52
C SER A 87 -16.25 28.43 -2.53
N ILE A 88 -15.11 27.95 -3.02
CA ILE A 88 -14.03 27.40 -2.19
C ILE A 88 -12.83 28.33 -2.25
N THR A 89 -12.34 28.74 -1.09
CA THR A 89 -11.09 29.50 -1.00
C THR A 89 -9.88 28.59 -1.21
N ARG A 90 -8.73 29.16 -1.58
CA ARG A 90 -7.50 28.39 -1.73
C ARG A 90 -7.09 27.70 -0.42
N ASP A 91 -7.27 28.34 0.72
CA ASP A 91 -6.88 27.78 2.02
C ASP A 91 -7.77 26.61 2.43
N GLU A 92 -9.09 26.70 2.19
CA GLU A 92 -10.02 25.59 2.39
C GLU A 92 -9.71 24.42 1.45
N LEU A 93 -9.36 24.72 0.19
CA LEU A 93 -8.91 23.70 -0.77
C LEU A 93 -7.67 22.99 -0.22
N LEU A 94 -6.65 23.72 0.23
CA LEU A 94 -5.43 23.15 0.78
C LEU A 94 -5.69 22.29 2.03
N LEU A 95 -6.58 22.74 2.92
CA LEU A 95 -6.99 21.98 4.10
C LEU A 95 -7.65 20.65 3.71
N HIS A 96 -8.60 20.69 2.76
CA HIS A 96 -9.26 19.49 2.25
C HIS A 96 -8.28 18.54 1.54
N ILE A 97 -7.37 19.07 0.72
CA ILE A 97 -6.33 18.27 0.08
C ILE A 97 -5.43 17.58 1.12
N GLY A 98 -5.09 18.27 2.21
CA GLY A 98 -4.36 17.70 3.34
C GLY A 98 -5.09 16.53 3.99
N ALA A 99 -6.40 16.67 4.24
CA ALA A 99 -7.25 15.61 4.78
C ALA A 99 -7.32 14.40 3.82
N LEU A 100 -7.53 14.66 2.52
CA LEU A 100 -7.56 13.62 1.49
C LEU A 100 -6.22 12.88 1.37
N LYS A 101 -5.09 13.58 1.51
CA LYS A 101 -3.75 12.97 1.56
C LYS A 101 -3.59 12.04 2.74
N LYS A 102 -4.09 12.42 3.92
CA LYS A 102 -4.07 11.56 5.11
C LYS A 102 -4.90 10.29 4.91
N GLU A 103 -6.11 10.41 4.35
CA GLU A 103 -7.00 9.26 4.11
C GLU A 103 -6.48 8.30 3.03
N ALA A 104 -5.97 8.84 1.92
CA ALA A 104 -5.45 8.03 0.82
C ALA A 104 -4.06 7.44 1.14
N GLY A 105 -3.31 8.05 2.05
CA GLY A 105 -1.97 7.61 2.44
C GLY A 105 -1.05 7.53 1.22
N ARG A 106 -0.35 6.40 1.05
CA ARG A 106 0.56 6.18 -0.08
C ARG A 106 -0.14 6.20 -1.45
N ASP A 107 -1.44 5.89 -1.49
CA ASP A 107 -2.20 5.88 -2.75
C ASP A 107 -2.47 7.30 -3.28
N PHE A 108 -2.31 8.35 -2.46
CA PHE A 108 -2.43 9.74 -2.90
C PHE A 108 -1.46 10.06 -4.05
N GLY A 109 -0.25 9.47 -4.03
CA GLY A 109 0.77 9.65 -5.07
C GLY A 109 0.45 9.02 -6.44
N LEU A 110 -0.73 8.40 -6.57
CA LEU A 110 -1.27 7.85 -7.82
C LEU A 110 -2.17 8.85 -8.56
N VAL A 111 -2.46 10.00 -7.95
CA VAL A 111 -3.17 11.12 -8.56
C VAL A 111 -2.22 12.30 -8.64
N ARG A 112 -2.07 12.85 -9.84
CA ARG A 112 -1.37 14.12 -10.04
C ARG A 112 -2.39 15.22 -9.85
N ILE A 113 -2.12 16.12 -8.91
CA ILE A 113 -3.00 17.24 -8.58
C ILE A 113 -2.20 18.52 -8.79
N SER A 114 -2.72 19.39 -9.65
CA SER A 114 -2.27 20.77 -9.79
C SER A 114 -3.17 21.65 -8.94
N LEU A 115 -2.55 22.56 -8.19
CA LEU A 115 -3.22 23.49 -7.30
C LEU A 115 -3.04 24.92 -7.81
N PRO A 116 -4.01 25.81 -7.56
CA PRO A 116 -3.89 27.21 -7.94
C PRO A 116 -2.75 27.90 -7.19
N ASN A 117 -2.09 28.82 -7.88
CA ASN A 117 -1.15 29.76 -7.29
C ASN A 117 -1.86 30.68 -6.27
N PRO A 118 -1.13 31.36 -5.35
CA PRO A 118 -1.73 32.16 -4.29
C PRO A 118 -2.76 33.22 -4.73
N GLN A 119 -2.65 33.73 -5.97
CA GLN A 119 -3.52 34.77 -6.52
C GLN A 119 -4.48 34.23 -7.60
N GLU A 120 -4.43 32.93 -7.89
CA GLU A 120 -5.30 32.31 -8.89
C GLU A 120 -6.61 31.87 -8.25
N PRO A 121 -7.75 32.09 -8.93
CA PRO A 121 -9.02 31.54 -8.48
C PRO A 121 -9.01 30.02 -8.55
N VAL A 122 -9.77 29.35 -7.68
CA VAL A 122 -9.97 27.89 -7.76
C VAL A 122 -10.99 27.60 -8.86
N ASN A 123 -10.55 27.07 -10.00
CA ASN A 123 -11.43 26.64 -11.09
C ASN A 123 -10.82 25.46 -11.86
N GLU A 124 -11.48 24.98 -12.92
CA GLU A 124 -11.02 23.80 -13.67
C GLU A 124 -9.67 23.98 -14.40
N HIS A 125 -9.25 25.22 -14.66
CA HIS A 125 -7.97 25.52 -15.30
C HIS A 125 -6.80 25.52 -14.31
N THR A 126 -7.04 25.97 -13.08
CA THR A 126 -6.00 26.15 -12.05
C THR A 126 -5.98 25.00 -11.04
N PHE A 127 -7.13 24.36 -10.81
CA PHE A 127 -7.28 23.15 -10.02
C PHE A 127 -7.72 21.98 -10.91
N HIS A 128 -6.75 21.19 -11.34
CA HIS A 128 -6.98 20.03 -12.19
C HIS A 128 -6.21 18.82 -11.67
N PHE A 129 -6.71 17.62 -11.98
CA PHE A 129 -6.12 16.39 -11.50
C PHE A 129 -6.28 15.26 -12.52
N SER A 130 -5.32 14.33 -12.50
CA SER A 130 -5.29 13.19 -13.42
C SER A 130 -4.68 11.97 -12.74
N LEU A 131 -5.09 10.79 -13.19
CA LEU A 131 -4.50 9.54 -12.72
C LEU A 131 -3.09 9.37 -13.28
N ASP A 132 -2.11 9.05 -12.43
CA ASP A 132 -0.79 8.63 -12.89
C ASP A 132 -0.85 7.19 -13.41
N ARG A 133 -1.25 7.06 -14.67
CA ARG A 133 -1.39 5.76 -15.36
C ARG A 133 -0.09 4.95 -15.37
N LYS A 134 1.08 5.59 -15.30
CA LYS A 134 2.37 4.88 -15.24
C LYS A 134 2.55 4.15 -13.90
N ARG A 135 2.02 4.71 -12.81
CA ARG A 135 2.11 4.16 -11.44
C ARG A 135 0.93 3.27 -11.04
N LEU A 136 -0.11 3.20 -11.86
CA LEU A 136 -1.35 2.44 -11.60
C LEU A 136 -1.27 0.93 -11.90
N ARG A 137 -0.07 0.40 -12.11
CA ARG A 137 0.19 -1.03 -12.30
C ARG A 137 -0.31 -1.86 -11.10
#